data_AF-A0A920JWZ6-F1
#
_entry.id   AF-A0A920JWZ6-F1
#
_cell.length_a   1.000
_cell.length_b   1.000
_cell.length_c   1.000
_cell.angle_alpha   90.00
_cell.angle_beta   90.00
_cell.angle_gamma   90.00
#
_symmetry.space_group_name_H-M   'P 1'
#
loop_
_entity.id
_entity.type
_entity.pdbx_description
1 polymer ?
#
loop_
_entity_poly.entity_id
_entity_poly.type
_entity_poly.pdbx_seq_one_letter_code
_entity_poly.pdbx_strand_id
1 'polypeptide(L)'
;MWSKISESFPYNEPVVDHAVLLFKKPGGVETEWHQDRAYWATRDKDASIFSVWIALEDITEERGALNLVKSNEVSMSEIGNFNNGKLIDHELIEDKKGGFPLLIKGELIPKIESDVKVVNLKRGSAVLFDSFEPHMSRENSSSTPRLAMKIAYSERADKNYYLITNQGLENK
;
A
#
# COMPACT_ATOMS: atom_id res chain seq x y z
N MET A 1 -5.78 -11.89 -15.17
CA MET A 1 -4.94 -11.53 -14.00
C MET A 1 -5.81 -11.47 -12.76
N TRP A 2 -6.92 -10.70 -12.78
CA TRP A 2 -7.87 -10.67 -11.67
C TRP A 2 -8.45 -12.03 -11.28
N SER A 3 -8.95 -12.85 -12.23
CA SER A 3 -9.44 -14.21 -11.92
C SER A 3 -8.46 -15.09 -11.13
N LYS A 4 -7.16 -15.01 -11.44
CA LYS A 4 -6.10 -15.75 -10.73
C LYS A 4 -5.76 -15.14 -9.36
N ILE A 5 -5.91 -13.83 -9.23
CA ILE A 5 -5.71 -13.09 -7.97
C ILE A 5 -6.90 -13.39 -7.04
N SER A 6 -8.14 -13.25 -7.52
CA SER A 6 -9.37 -13.48 -6.75
C SER A 6 -9.52 -14.91 -6.22
N GLU A 7 -9.07 -15.92 -6.95
CA GLU A 7 -9.03 -17.30 -6.46
C GLU A 7 -8.17 -17.45 -5.18
N SER A 8 -7.23 -16.51 -4.96
CA SER A 8 -6.30 -16.54 -3.84
C SER A 8 -6.72 -15.65 -2.67
N PHE A 9 -7.80 -14.86 -2.79
CA PHE A 9 -8.31 -13.99 -1.72
C PHE A 9 -9.64 -14.52 -1.19
N PRO A 10 -9.91 -14.41 0.13
CA PRO A 10 -11.14 -14.90 0.75
C PRO A 10 -12.37 -13.99 0.46
N TYR A 11 -12.38 -13.25 -0.64
CA TYR A 11 -13.46 -12.31 -0.96
C TYR A 11 -14.58 -13.00 -1.72
N ASN A 12 -15.80 -12.81 -1.24
CA ASN A 12 -17.03 -13.24 -1.89
C ASN A 12 -17.40 -12.31 -3.04
N GLU A 13 -17.31 -11.00 -2.83
CA GLU A 13 -17.59 -10.00 -3.86
C GLU A 13 -16.50 -8.93 -3.87
N PRO A 14 -15.37 -9.18 -4.55
CA PRO A 14 -14.29 -8.21 -4.57
C PRO A 14 -14.62 -6.97 -5.40
N VAL A 15 -14.18 -5.81 -4.91
CA VAL A 15 -14.36 -4.49 -5.55
C VAL A 15 -13.06 -3.72 -5.60
N VAL A 16 -12.99 -2.73 -6.51
CA VAL A 16 -11.98 -1.67 -6.44
C VAL A 16 -12.50 -0.60 -5.49
N ASP A 17 -11.88 -0.45 -4.33
CA ASP A 17 -12.23 0.53 -3.29
C ASP A 17 -11.90 1.95 -3.77
N HIS A 18 -10.64 2.16 -4.14
CA HIS A 18 -10.14 3.41 -4.73
C HIS A 18 -8.90 3.14 -5.59
N ALA A 19 -8.58 4.08 -6.47
CA ALA A 19 -7.37 4.05 -7.29
C ALA A 19 -6.77 5.45 -7.38
N VAL A 20 -5.44 5.54 -7.26
CA VAL A 20 -4.72 6.82 -7.21
C VAL A 20 -3.45 6.75 -8.03
N LEU A 21 -3.27 7.73 -8.93
CA LEU A 21 -1.99 7.99 -9.56
C LEU A 21 -1.08 8.71 -8.55
N LEU A 22 0.01 8.08 -8.18
CA LEU A 22 1.01 8.60 -7.26
C LEU A 22 2.14 9.24 -8.06
N PHE A 23 2.27 10.56 -7.94
CA PHE A 23 3.33 11.35 -8.53
C PHE A 23 4.26 11.89 -7.43
N LYS A 24 5.54 11.55 -7.51
CA LYS A 24 6.59 12.12 -6.66
C LYS A 24 7.55 12.93 -7.51
N LYS A 25 7.46 14.26 -7.42
CA LYS A 25 8.32 15.20 -8.15
C LYS A 25 9.81 15.02 -7.80
N PRO A 26 10.76 15.50 -8.63
CA PRO A 26 12.15 15.68 -8.22
C PRO A 26 12.25 16.49 -6.92
N GLY A 27 13.06 16.03 -5.96
CA GLY A 27 13.14 16.58 -4.60
C GLY A 27 11.84 16.41 -3.80
N GLY A 28 10.94 15.53 -4.22
CA GLY A 28 9.71 15.22 -3.51
C GLY A 28 10.04 14.52 -2.20
N VAL A 29 9.47 15.03 -1.09
CA VAL A 29 9.73 14.51 0.26
C VAL A 29 9.28 13.07 0.43
N GLU A 30 9.81 12.44 1.48
CA GLU A 30 9.39 11.10 1.87
C GLU A 30 7.93 11.07 2.34
N THR A 31 7.30 9.91 2.15
CA THR A 31 6.14 9.50 2.91
C THR A 31 6.68 8.62 4.03
N GLU A 32 6.55 9.06 5.28
CA GLU A 32 7.14 8.37 6.43
C GLU A 32 6.43 7.06 6.77
N TRP A 33 7.00 6.33 7.72
CA TRP A 33 6.49 5.05 8.21
C TRP A 33 5.07 5.17 8.75
N HIS A 34 4.15 4.44 8.11
CA HIS A 34 2.75 4.36 8.50
C HIS A 34 2.18 2.97 8.18
N GLN A 35 1.01 2.68 8.75
CA GLN A 35 0.12 1.61 8.27
C GLN A 35 -1.12 2.26 7.68
N ASP A 36 -1.52 1.84 6.47
CA ASP A 36 -2.77 2.29 5.83
C ASP A 36 -3.98 2.05 6.75
N ARG A 37 -3.93 0.99 7.57
CA ARG A 37 -4.94 0.64 8.58
C ARG A 37 -5.26 1.80 9.52
N ALA A 38 -4.27 2.60 9.93
CA ALA A 38 -4.48 3.74 10.83
C ALA A 38 -5.46 4.77 10.25
N TYR A 39 -5.50 4.88 8.92
CA TYR A 39 -6.40 5.79 8.20
C TYR A 39 -7.76 5.15 7.88
N TRP A 40 -7.82 3.83 7.74
CA TRP A 40 -9.00 3.14 7.21
C TRP A 40 -9.85 2.44 8.27
N ALA A 41 -9.36 2.30 9.51
CA ALA A 41 -10.02 1.54 10.58
C ALA A 41 -11.51 1.87 10.79
N THR A 42 -11.92 3.12 10.56
CA THR A 42 -13.32 3.56 10.72
C THR A 42 -14.22 3.19 9.53
N ARG A 43 -13.69 3.17 8.31
CA ARG A 43 -14.44 2.87 7.07
C ARG A 43 -14.32 1.43 6.59
N ASP A 44 -13.39 0.68 7.16
CA ASP A 44 -13.05 -0.69 6.79
C ASP A 44 -12.92 -1.55 8.05
N LYS A 45 -14.02 -1.80 8.76
CA LYS A 45 -13.96 -2.40 10.11
C LYS A 45 -13.24 -3.74 10.13
N ASP A 46 -13.55 -4.59 9.15
CA ASP A 46 -13.05 -5.95 9.02
C ASP A 46 -11.67 -6.04 8.34
N ALA A 47 -11.02 -4.89 8.11
CA ALA A 47 -9.72 -4.77 7.49
C ALA A 47 -9.67 -5.47 6.12
N SER A 48 -10.70 -5.36 5.29
CA SER A 48 -10.73 -6.06 4.02
C SER A 48 -9.96 -5.34 2.92
N ILE A 49 -9.32 -4.18 3.14
CA ILE A 49 -8.57 -3.49 2.08
C ILE A 49 -7.14 -4.00 1.94
N PHE A 50 -6.69 -4.28 0.71
CA PHE A 50 -5.27 -4.41 0.37
C PHE A 50 -4.89 -3.57 -0.85
N SER A 51 -3.60 -3.28 -0.99
CA SER A 51 -3.06 -2.40 -2.02
C SER A 51 -2.26 -3.18 -3.06
N VAL A 52 -2.49 -2.88 -4.34
CA VAL A 52 -1.61 -3.23 -5.46
C VAL A 52 -0.91 -1.96 -5.90
N TRP A 53 0.41 -1.92 -5.76
CA TRP A 53 1.24 -0.78 -6.16
C TRP A 53 2.05 -1.13 -7.40
N ILE A 54 1.73 -0.47 -8.51
CA ILE A 54 2.23 -0.78 -9.85
C ILE A 54 3.21 0.30 -10.28
N ALA A 55 4.43 -0.12 -10.62
CA ALA A 55 5.45 0.77 -11.13
C ALA A 55 5.11 1.17 -12.58
N LEU A 56 4.85 2.45 -12.83
CA LEU A 56 4.59 2.97 -14.19
C LEU A 56 5.88 3.29 -14.95
N GLU A 57 7.01 3.15 -14.27
CA GLU A 57 8.37 3.31 -14.77
C GLU A 57 9.32 2.46 -13.93
N ASP A 58 10.62 2.49 -14.24
CA ASP A 58 11.61 1.86 -13.38
C ASP A 58 11.74 2.69 -12.09
N ILE A 59 11.63 2.02 -10.95
CA ILE A 59 11.64 2.63 -9.62
C ILE A 59 12.81 2.04 -8.86
N THR A 60 13.72 2.94 -8.47
CA THR A 60 14.89 2.64 -7.66
C THR A 60 14.80 3.38 -6.32
N GLU A 61 15.69 3.05 -5.40
CA GLU A 61 15.83 3.72 -4.11
C GLU A 61 15.92 5.24 -4.25
N GLU A 62 16.74 5.75 -5.18
CA GLU A 62 16.93 7.20 -5.41
C GLU A 62 15.69 7.88 -6.01
N ARG A 63 14.76 7.09 -6.57
CA ARG A 63 13.47 7.57 -7.12
C ARG A 63 12.34 7.51 -6.09
N GLY A 64 12.65 7.24 -4.82
CA GLY A 64 11.67 7.12 -3.75
C GLY A 64 10.85 5.85 -3.87
N ALA A 65 11.54 4.72 -3.99
CA ALA A 65 10.98 3.37 -3.87
C ALA A 65 10.24 3.18 -2.54
N LEU A 66 9.35 2.18 -2.52
CA LEU A 66 8.73 1.73 -1.28
C LEU A 66 9.76 1.00 -0.42
N ASN A 67 9.65 1.20 0.88
CA ASN A 67 10.33 0.40 1.89
C ASN A 67 9.26 -0.39 2.65
N LEU A 68 9.46 -1.70 2.74
CA LEU A 68 8.58 -2.65 3.43
C LEU A 68 9.36 -3.41 4.49
N VAL A 69 8.66 -4.07 5.41
CA VAL A 69 9.26 -4.96 6.40
C VAL A 69 9.54 -6.32 5.75
N LYS A 70 10.81 -6.71 5.72
CA LYS A 70 11.27 -7.92 5.02
C LYS A 70 10.67 -9.19 5.62
N SER A 71 10.57 -9.29 6.95
CA SER A 71 10.00 -10.47 7.60
C SER A 71 8.50 -10.68 7.36
N ASN A 72 7.79 -9.68 6.82
CA ASN A 72 6.38 -9.80 6.45
C ASN A 72 6.18 -10.33 5.02
N GLU A 73 7.26 -10.51 4.25
CA GLU A 73 7.17 -11.04 2.89
C GLU A 73 6.66 -12.49 2.89
N VAL A 74 5.54 -12.73 2.19
CA VAL A 74 4.93 -14.06 2.06
C VAL A 74 4.98 -14.55 0.61
N SER A 75 4.86 -15.86 0.42
CA SER A 75 4.75 -16.44 -0.92
C SER A 75 3.38 -16.14 -1.55
N MET A 76 3.30 -16.19 -2.88
CA MET A 76 2.01 -16.00 -3.58
C MET A 76 0.94 -17.02 -3.17
N SER A 77 1.32 -18.23 -2.75
CA SER A 77 0.39 -19.23 -2.22
C SER A 77 -0.24 -18.85 -0.88
N GLU A 78 0.35 -17.90 -0.16
CA GLU A 78 -0.09 -17.43 1.15
C GLU A 78 -0.75 -16.05 1.09
N ILE A 79 -0.98 -15.52 -0.11
CA ILE A 79 -1.54 -14.18 -0.31
C ILE A 79 -2.94 -14.00 0.30
N GLY A 80 -3.70 -15.10 0.46
CA GLY A 80 -4.99 -15.10 1.16
C GLY A 80 -4.89 -14.77 2.65
N ASN A 81 -3.69 -14.77 3.24
CA ASN A 81 -3.44 -14.38 4.63
C ASN A 81 -3.33 -12.86 4.81
N PHE A 82 -3.52 -12.06 3.76
CA PHE A 82 -3.57 -10.61 3.88
C PHE A 82 -4.59 -10.16 4.93
N ASN A 83 -4.28 -9.05 5.58
CA ASN A 83 -5.09 -8.36 6.57
C ASN A 83 -5.33 -9.11 7.89
N ASN A 84 -4.43 -10.00 8.26
CA ASN A 84 -4.43 -10.64 9.59
C ASN A 84 -3.36 -10.04 10.53
N GLY A 85 -2.74 -8.93 10.12
CA GLY A 85 -1.71 -8.23 10.87
C GLY A 85 -2.24 -7.47 12.10
N LYS A 86 -1.36 -6.69 12.72
CA LYS A 86 -1.70 -5.85 13.89
C LYS A 86 -1.43 -4.39 13.60
N LEU A 87 -2.38 -3.54 13.98
CA LEU A 87 -2.16 -2.10 14.04
C LEU A 87 -1.21 -1.83 15.21
N ILE A 88 -0.03 -1.29 14.92
CA ILE A 88 0.93 -0.85 15.94
C ILE A 88 0.63 0.59 16.35
N ASP A 89 1.26 1.05 17.42
CA ASP A 89 1.02 2.39 17.95
C ASP A 89 1.36 3.48 16.92
N HIS A 90 0.38 4.35 16.69
CA HIS A 90 0.52 5.54 15.86
C HIS A 90 0.40 6.81 16.71
N GLU A 91 0.98 7.89 16.22
CA GLU A 91 0.81 9.24 16.71
C GLU A 91 0.34 10.17 15.59
N LEU A 92 -0.44 11.19 15.96
CA LEU A 92 -0.85 12.26 15.05
C LEU A 92 0.19 13.37 15.11
N ILE A 93 0.87 13.62 13.99
CA ILE A 93 1.82 14.71 13.84
C ILE A 93 1.18 15.81 12.99
N GLU A 94 0.86 16.93 13.63
CA GLU A 94 0.33 18.13 12.97
C GLU A 94 1.37 18.74 12.00
N ASP A 95 0.90 19.45 10.97
CA ASP A 95 1.73 20.15 9.97
C ASP A 95 2.74 19.27 9.21
N LYS A 96 2.45 17.98 9.07
CA LYS A 96 3.33 17.05 8.36
C LYS A 96 3.43 17.38 6.87
N LYS A 97 4.66 17.70 6.42
CA LYS A 97 5.00 17.76 5.00
C LYS A 97 4.80 16.38 4.36
N GLY A 98 3.99 16.30 3.31
CA GLY A 98 3.73 15.05 2.58
C GLY A 98 2.32 14.48 2.74
N GLY A 99 1.51 14.99 3.68
CA GLY A 99 0.06 14.71 3.72
C GLY A 99 -0.36 13.42 4.44
N PHE A 100 0.53 12.80 5.22
CA PHE A 100 0.25 11.60 6.02
C PHE A 100 0.55 11.88 7.50
N PRO A 101 -0.43 12.44 8.26
CA PRO A 101 -0.17 12.89 9.63
C PRO A 101 -0.27 11.78 10.69
N LEU A 102 -0.90 10.64 10.40
CA LEU A 102 -0.90 9.47 11.30
C LEU A 102 0.31 8.60 10.97
N LEU A 103 1.27 8.59 11.88
CA LEU A 103 2.57 7.95 11.70
C LEU A 103 2.82 6.91 12.79
N ILE A 104 3.63 5.90 12.49
CA ILE A 104 4.08 4.95 13.52
C ILE A 104 4.94 5.70 14.52
N LYS A 105 4.72 5.46 15.82
CA LYS A 105 5.48 6.15 16.87
C LYS A 105 6.98 6.00 16.69
N GLY A 106 7.71 7.12 16.87
CA GLY A 106 9.16 7.19 16.66
C GLY A 106 9.98 6.11 17.39
N GLU A 107 9.56 5.70 18.58
CA GLU A 107 10.20 4.64 19.38
C GLU A 107 10.22 3.25 18.73
N LEU A 108 9.30 2.99 17.79
CA LEU A 108 9.21 1.71 17.08
C LEU A 108 10.05 1.70 15.79
N ILE A 109 10.41 2.86 15.27
CA ILE A 109 11.09 3.01 13.97
C ILE A 109 12.44 2.29 13.93
N PRO A 110 13.34 2.38 14.92
CA PRO A 110 14.62 1.66 14.86
C PRO A 110 14.47 0.14 14.70
N LYS A 111 13.41 -0.44 15.27
CA LYS A 111 13.11 -1.86 15.12
C LYS A 111 12.62 -2.18 13.71
N ILE A 112 11.74 -1.35 13.15
CA ILE A 112 11.25 -1.52 11.78
C ILE A 112 12.40 -1.39 10.77
N GLU A 113 13.24 -0.36 10.92
CA GLU A 113 14.36 -0.11 10.02
C GLU A 113 15.45 -1.18 10.09
N SER A 114 15.55 -1.92 11.20
CA SER A 114 16.47 -3.06 11.32
C SER A 114 16.11 -4.25 10.41
N ASP A 115 14.89 -4.27 9.86
CA ASP A 115 14.38 -5.35 9.01
C ASP A 115 13.75 -4.81 7.69
N VAL A 116 14.23 -3.68 7.21
CA VAL A 116 13.69 -3.04 6.00
C VAL A 116 14.16 -3.70 4.70
N LYS A 117 13.28 -3.79 3.72
CA LYS A 117 13.58 -4.10 2.31
C LYS A 117 13.17 -2.93 1.42
N VAL A 118 14.13 -2.40 0.67
CA VAL A 118 13.85 -1.43 -0.41
C VAL A 118 13.31 -2.19 -1.62
N VAL A 119 12.14 -1.80 -2.11
CA VAL A 119 11.42 -2.47 -3.18
C VAL A 119 11.70 -1.78 -4.52
N ASN A 120 12.82 -2.13 -5.13
CA ASN A 120 13.14 -1.70 -6.49
C ASN A 120 12.28 -2.48 -7.50
N LEU A 121 11.55 -1.77 -8.37
CA LEU A 121 10.65 -2.36 -9.35
C LEU A 121 11.00 -1.93 -10.77
N LYS A 122 10.87 -2.86 -11.71
CA LYS A 122 10.86 -2.53 -13.14
C LYS A 122 9.49 -2.02 -13.55
N ARG A 123 9.45 -1.21 -14.61
CA ARG A 123 8.20 -0.76 -15.23
C ARG A 123 7.27 -1.95 -15.48
N GLY A 124 6.02 -1.83 -15.05
CA GLY A 124 4.99 -2.85 -15.19
C GLY A 124 4.99 -3.93 -14.10
N SER A 125 6.03 -3.98 -13.24
CA SER A 125 6.00 -4.81 -12.04
C SER A 125 5.14 -4.19 -10.95
N ALA A 126 4.68 -5.02 -10.01
CA ALA A 126 3.87 -4.58 -8.89
C ALA A 126 4.32 -5.24 -7.59
N VAL A 127 4.04 -4.56 -6.49
CA VAL A 127 4.08 -5.12 -5.13
C VAL A 127 2.70 -5.05 -4.52
N LEU A 128 2.34 -6.08 -3.77
CA LEU A 128 1.07 -6.17 -3.06
C LEU A 128 1.36 -6.14 -1.57
N PHE A 129 0.58 -5.38 -0.83
CA PHE A 129 0.67 -5.31 0.63
C PHE A 129 -0.69 -5.00 1.22
N ASP A 130 -0.93 -5.52 2.42
CA ASP A 130 -2.19 -5.35 3.14
C ASP A 130 -2.21 -4.04 3.97
N SER A 131 -3.32 -3.74 4.62
CA SER A 131 -3.47 -2.49 5.38
C SER A 131 -2.59 -2.40 6.63
N PHE A 132 -2.10 -3.53 7.14
CA PHE A 132 -1.23 -3.62 8.31
C PHE A 132 0.25 -3.62 7.96
N GLU A 133 0.64 -3.65 6.69
CA GLU A 133 2.07 -3.60 6.36
C GLU A 133 2.65 -2.22 6.74
N PRO A 134 3.62 -2.13 7.67
CA PRO A 134 4.36 -0.89 7.89
C PRO A 134 5.14 -0.56 6.63
N HIS A 135 4.90 0.62 6.07
CA HIS A 135 5.58 1.01 4.84
C HIS A 135 5.88 2.50 4.82
N MET A 136 6.86 2.85 4.01
CA MET A 136 7.23 4.23 3.72
C MET A 136 7.65 4.36 2.25
N SER A 137 7.82 5.57 1.74
CA SER A 137 8.54 5.80 0.48
C SER A 137 9.51 6.95 0.63
N ARG A 138 10.79 6.71 0.37
CA ARG A 138 11.83 7.73 0.56
C ARG A 138 11.67 8.92 -0.38
N GLU A 139 12.42 9.98 -0.12
CA GLU A 139 12.50 11.12 -1.03
C GLU A 139 12.88 10.69 -2.45
N ASN A 140 12.43 11.47 -3.44
CA ASN A 140 12.92 11.33 -4.81
C ASN A 140 14.11 12.28 -4.99
N SER A 141 15.32 11.77 -4.82
CA SER A 141 16.57 12.51 -5.01
C SER A 141 17.03 12.55 -6.47
N SER A 142 16.30 11.88 -7.38
CA SER A 142 16.57 11.94 -8.82
C SER A 142 16.11 13.25 -9.47
N SER A 143 16.58 13.51 -10.70
CA SER A 143 16.23 14.68 -11.49
C SER A 143 14.90 14.56 -12.25
N THR A 144 14.19 13.44 -12.12
CA THR A 144 12.96 13.14 -12.87
C THR A 144 11.83 12.71 -11.92
N PRO A 145 10.56 12.93 -12.26
CA PRO A 145 9.46 12.47 -11.42
C PRO A 145 9.39 10.94 -11.35
N ARG A 146 8.78 10.43 -10.28
CA ARG A 146 8.41 9.02 -10.13
C ARG A 146 6.89 8.85 -10.17
N LEU A 147 6.41 7.98 -11.04
CA LEU A 147 5.02 7.61 -11.27
C LEU A 147 4.75 6.18 -10.82
N ALA A 148 3.69 6.00 -10.04
CA ALA A 148 3.15 4.70 -9.68
C ALA A 148 1.63 4.77 -9.64
N MET A 149 0.96 3.64 -9.87
CA MET A 149 -0.48 3.50 -9.66
C MET A 149 -0.71 2.67 -8.39
N LYS A 150 -1.50 3.18 -7.45
CA LYS A 150 -2.03 2.39 -6.33
C LYS A 150 -3.48 2.05 -6.62
N ILE A 151 -3.82 0.77 -6.62
CA ILE A 151 -5.21 0.28 -6.68
C ILE A 151 -5.47 -0.46 -5.39
N ALA A 152 -6.48 -0.01 -4.64
CA ALA A 152 -6.92 -0.69 -3.43
C ALA A 152 -8.13 -1.57 -3.77
N TYR A 153 -8.06 -2.83 -3.36
CA TYR A 153 -9.14 -3.80 -3.49
C TYR A 153 -9.71 -4.11 -2.11
N SER A 154 -11.00 -4.47 -2.06
CA SER A 154 -11.65 -4.87 -0.81
C SER A 154 -12.84 -5.80 -1.04
N GLU A 155 -13.37 -6.36 0.05
CA GLU A 155 -14.66 -7.03 0.07
C GLU A 155 -15.79 -5.99 0.06
N ARG A 156 -16.78 -6.17 -0.83
CA ARG A 156 -17.92 -5.25 -0.96
C ARG A 156 -18.77 -5.19 0.29
N ALA A 157 -18.99 -6.33 0.95
CA ALA A 157 -19.94 -6.45 2.05
C ALA A 157 -19.73 -5.39 3.15
N ASP A 158 -18.48 -4.95 3.35
CA ASP A 158 -18.09 -4.02 4.41
C ASP A 158 -17.96 -2.57 3.93
N LYS A 159 -18.45 -2.25 2.72
CA LYS A 159 -18.20 -0.98 2.05
C LYS A 159 -19.48 -0.25 1.66
N ASN A 160 -19.59 1.00 2.15
CA ASN A 160 -20.64 1.93 1.74
C ASN A 160 -20.34 2.60 0.38
N TYR A 161 -19.09 2.58 -0.05
CA TYR A 161 -18.63 3.17 -1.31
C TYR A 161 -17.48 2.36 -1.89
N TYR A 162 -17.48 2.18 -3.20
CA TYR A 162 -16.41 1.59 -3.99
C TYR A 162 -16.51 2.12 -5.43
N LEU A 163 -15.43 2.07 -6.20
CA LEU A 163 -15.40 2.57 -7.57
C LEU A 163 -16.16 1.66 -8.55
N ILE A 164 -15.85 0.37 -8.54
CA ILE A 164 -16.44 -0.60 -9.46
C ILE A 164 -16.31 -2.03 -8.91
N THR A 165 -17.28 -2.88 -9.22
CA THR A 165 -17.17 -4.32 -8.96
C THR A 165 -16.35 -5.00 -10.06
N ASN A 166 -15.78 -6.16 -9.77
CA ASN A 166 -15.08 -6.92 -10.81
C ASN A 166 -16.01 -7.39 -11.92
N GLN A 167 -17.23 -7.82 -11.60
CA GLN A 167 -18.25 -8.09 -12.62
C GLN A 167 -18.53 -6.85 -13.50
N GLY A 168 -18.52 -5.65 -12.91
CA GLY A 168 -18.70 -4.40 -13.66
C GLY A 168 -17.53 -4.07 -14.58
N LEU A 169 -16.33 -4.57 -14.29
CA LEU A 169 -15.15 -4.45 -15.16
C LEU A 169 -15.20 -5.45 -16.32
N GLU A 170 -15.61 -6.70 -16.05
CA GLU A 170 -15.61 -7.78 -17.07
C GLU A 170 -16.76 -7.66 -18.08
N ASN A 171 -17.86 -7.00 -17.70
CA ASN A 171 -19.03 -6.82 -18.56
C ASN A 171 -18.99 -5.53 -19.41
N LYS A 172 -17.83 -4.86 -19.52
CA LYS A 172 -17.62 -3.68 -20.36
C LYS A 172 -16.61 -3.97 -21.48
#